data_AF-A0A7J9X5P3-F1
#
_entry.id   AF-A0A7J9X5P3-F1
#
_cell.length_a   1.000
_cell.length_b   1.000
_cell.length_c   1.000
_cell.angle_alpha   90.00
_cell.angle_beta   90.00
_cell.angle_gamma   90.00
#
_symmetry.space_group_name_H-M   'P 1'
#
loop_
_entity.id
_entity.type
_entity.pdbx_description
1 polymer ?
#
loop_
_entity_poly.entity_id
_entity_poly.type
_entity_poly.pdbx_seq_one_letter_code
_entity_poly.pdbx_strand_id
1 'polypeptide(L)'
;MAYVDLPSLNLSGEWNVTEPERAIAARLVPLLPEPVADGADVEQRWAVAYRQLGTVIEVIRTSGEELFAGHEGGITSVPGTVTMVDMMFDLVQAISGSEPYRAYLQTGQDRDRAVMENWLTELESELAQFLALLNQAASPQKS
;
A
#
# COMPACT_ATOMS: atom_id res chain seq x y z
N MET A 1 -17.46 4.16 -0.55
CA MET A 1 -16.58 5.21 -1.07
C MET A 1 -15.63 5.63 0.04
N ALA A 2 -14.34 5.69 -0.25
CA ALA A 2 -13.31 6.16 0.66
C ALA A 2 -12.37 7.11 -0.09
N TYR A 3 -11.93 8.20 0.55
CA TYR A 3 -10.93 9.08 -0.04
C TYR A 3 -9.54 8.61 0.38
N VAL A 4 -8.63 8.48 -0.60
CA VAL A 4 -7.25 8.04 -0.42
C VAL A 4 -6.34 9.24 -0.67
N ASP A 5 -5.46 9.55 0.28
CA ASP A 5 -4.47 10.61 0.17
C ASP A 5 -3.19 10.19 0.90
N LEU A 6 -2.36 9.42 0.20
CA LEU A 6 -1.15 8.77 0.70
C LEU A 6 0.01 9.09 -0.26
N PRO A 7 0.59 10.30 -0.15
CA PRO A 7 1.57 10.81 -1.12
C PRO A 7 2.89 10.04 -1.14
N SER A 8 3.37 9.51 -0.01
CA SER A 8 4.57 8.65 0.04
C SER A 8 4.35 7.31 -0.68
N LEU A 9 3.09 6.88 -0.79
CA LEU A 9 2.67 5.72 -1.57
C LEU A 9 2.25 6.05 -3.01
N ASN A 10 2.32 7.33 -3.42
CA ASN A 10 1.83 7.83 -4.70
C ASN A 10 0.32 7.57 -4.95
N LEU A 11 -0.49 7.52 -3.89
CA LEU A 11 -1.93 7.26 -4.00
C LEU A 11 -2.74 8.51 -3.68
N SER A 12 -3.57 8.97 -4.61
CA SER A 12 -4.51 10.07 -4.36
C SER A 12 -5.77 9.91 -5.20
N GLY A 13 -6.94 9.98 -4.57
CA GLY A 13 -8.23 9.97 -5.25
C GLY A 13 -9.35 9.29 -4.48
N GLU A 14 -10.55 9.31 -5.07
CA GLU A 14 -11.72 8.61 -4.57
C GLU A 14 -11.68 7.13 -4.94
N TRP A 15 -11.71 6.26 -3.93
CA TRP A 15 -11.84 4.83 -4.09
C TRP A 15 -13.28 4.37 -3.91
N ASN A 16 -13.88 3.96 -5.02
CA ASN A 16 -15.23 3.40 -5.09
C ASN A 16 -15.19 1.87 -4.98
N VAL A 17 -14.98 1.38 -3.76
CA VAL A 17 -14.84 -0.05 -3.44
C VAL A 17 -15.96 -0.89 -4.07
N THR A 18 -15.58 -1.72 -5.04
CA THR A 18 -16.45 -2.69 -5.70
C THR A 18 -16.55 -4.00 -4.90
N GLU A 19 -17.50 -4.89 -5.24
CA GLU A 19 -17.58 -6.22 -4.60
C GLU A 19 -16.31 -7.07 -4.80
N PRO A 20 -15.71 -7.15 -6.01
CA PRO A 20 -14.43 -7.84 -6.19
C PRO A 20 -13.31 -7.26 -5.32
N GLU A 21 -13.16 -5.93 -5.28
CA GLU A 21 -12.15 -5.28 -4.45
C GLU A 21 -12.36 -5.54 -2.96
N ARG A 22 -13.62 -5.59 -2.51
CA ARG A 22 -13.98 -5.98 -1.14
C ARG A 22 -13.56 -7.42 -0.83
N ALA A 23 -13.83 -8.35 -1.74
CA ALA A 23 -13.43 -9.75 -1.58
C ALA A 23 -11.90 -9.90 -1.54
N ILE A 24 -11.19 -9.15 -2.38
CA ILE A 24 -9.72 -9.10 -2.38
C ILE A 24 -9.21 -8.52 -1.07
N ALA A 25 -9.76 -7.39 -0.60
CA ALA A 25 -9.39 -6.79 0.67
C ALA A 25 -9.57 -7.76 1.84
N ALA A 26 -10.69 -8.49 1.87
CA ALA A 26 -10.95 -9.49 2.91
C ALA A 26 -9.96 -10.67 2.91
N ARG A 27 -9.43 -11.06 1.74
CA ARG A 27 -8.36 -12.08 1.64
C ARG A 27 -6.99 -11.50 1.98
N LEU A 28 -6.75 -10.23 1.65
CA LEU A 28 -5.48 -9.54 1.85
C LEU A 28 -5.21 -9.25 3.34
N VAL A 29 -6.18 -8.70 4.06
CA VAL A 29 -5.99 -8.20 5.44
C VAL A 29 -5.38 -9.24 6.38
N PRO A 30 -5.83 -10.51 6.41
CA PRO A 30 -5.24 -11.54 7.28
C PRO A 30 -3.81 -11.97 6.91
N LEU A 31 -3.32 -11.63 5.71
CA LEU A 31 -2.00 -12.01 5.21
C LEU A 31 -0.93 -10.94 5.50
N LEU A 32 -1.34 -9.76 5.95
CA LEU A 32 -0.44 -8.66 6.19
C LEU A 32 0.42 -8.93 7.44
N PRO A 33 1.76 -8.77 7.34
CA PRO A 33 2.61 -8.79 8.52
C PRO A 33 2.16 -7.76 9.56
N GLU A 34 2.28 -8.12 10.84
CA GLU A 34 2.02 -7.17 11.92
C GLU A 34 3.08 -6.05 11.94
N PRO A 35 2.71 -4.83 12.37
CA PRO A 35 3.67 -3.77 12.63
C PRO A 35 4.76 -4.22 13.61
N VAL A 36 5.96 -3.67 13.47
CA VAL A 36 7.03 -3.90 14.44
C VAL A 36 6.75 -3.21 15.76
N ALA A 37 7.36 -3.70 16.84
CA ALA A 37 7.28 -3.07 18.15
C ALA A 37 7.98 -1.69 18.16
N ASP A 38 7.50 -0.82 19.05
CA ASP A 38 8.14 0.47 19.31
C ASP A 38 9.62 0.28 19.67
N GLY A 39 10.49 1.09 19.04
CA GLY A 39 11.93 1.03 19.26
C GLY A 39 12.69 -0.02 18.43
N ALA A 40 12.03 -0.70 17.48
CA ALA A 40 12.71 -1.50 16.46
C ALA A 40 13.68 -0.65 15.64
N ASP A 41 14.78 -1.27 15.18
CA ASP A 41 15.75 -0.60 14.30
C ASP A 41 15.16 -0.29 12.92
N VAL A 42 15.84 0.61 12.20
CA VAL A 42 15.34 1.17 10.94
C VAL A 42 15.26 0.09 9.85
N GLU A 43 16.16 -0.89 9.87
CA GLU A 43 16.20 -2.02 8.94
C GLU A 43 15.03 -2.98 9.17
N GLN A 44 14.70 -3.29 10.41
CA GLN A 44 13.58 -4.15 10.78
C GLN A 44 12.24 -3.49 10.43
N ARG A 45 12.11 -2.19 10.74
CA ARG A 45 10.97 -1.36 10.34
C ARG A 45 10.76 -1.39 8.83
N TRP A 46 11.82 -1.13 8.06
CA TRP A 46 11.77 -1.17 6.61
C TRP A 46 11.43 -2.57 6.07
N ALA A 47 12.01 -3.62 6.64
CA ALA A 47 11.73 -4.99 6.22
C ALA A 47 10.24 -5.36 6.38
N VAL A 48 9.58 -4.89 7.44
CA VAL A 48 8.14 -5.11 7.63
C VAL A 48 7.31 -4.27 6.68
N ALA A 49 7.61 -2.97 6.51
CA ALA A 49 6.91 -2.11 5.56
C ALA A 49 7.01 -2.67 4.12
N TYR A 50 8.22 -3.07 3.70
CA TYR A 50 8.47 -3.69 2.40
C TYR A 50 7.66 -4.98 2.21
N ARG A 51 7.60 -5.84 3.23
CA ARG A 51 6.79 -7.08 3.17
C ARG A 51 5.29 -6.80 3.11
N GLN A 52 4.79 -5.84 3.88
CA GLN A 52 3.39 -5.43 3.83
C GLN A 52 3.01 -4.97 2.42
N LEU A 53 3.79 -4.06 1.85
CA LEU A 53 3.59 -3.57 0.47
C LEU A 53 3.73 -4.70 -0.57
N GLY A 54 4.72 -5.57 -0.42
CA GLY A 54 4.91 -6.73 -1.29
C GLY A 54 3.73 -7.71 -1.25
N THR A 55 3.17 -7.98 -0.07
CA THR A 55 1.97 -8.82 0.08
C THR A 55 0.76 -8.19 -0.61
N VAL A 56 0.55 -6.87 -0.46
CA VAL A 56 -0.52 -6.15 -1.15
C VAL A 56 -0.41 -6.33 -2.66
N ILE A 57 0.77 -6.02 -3.22
CA ILE A 57 1.03 -6.12 -4.66
C ILE A 57 0.77 -7.54 -5.16
N GLU A 58 1.29 -8.55 -4.44
CA GLU A 58 1.16 -9.94 -4.86
C GLU A 58 -0.29 -10.43 -4.83
N VAL A 59 -1.06 -10.07 -3.81
CA VAL A 59 -2.48 -10.46 -3.71
C VAL A 59 -3.32 -9.79 -4.79
N ILE A 60 -3.09 -8.50 -5.06
CA ILE A 60 -3.80 -7.80 -6.14
C ILE A 60 -3.43 -8.40 -7.50
N ARG A 61 -2.14 -8.64 -7.74
CA ARG A 61 -1.64 -9.25 -8.98
C ARG A 61 -2.24 -10.63 -9.23
N THR A 62 -2.30 -11.47 -8.20
CA THR A 62 -2.88 -12.82 -8.28
C THR A 62 -4.40 -12.82 -8.40
N SER A 63 -5.07 -11.79 -7.88
CA SER A 63 -6.52 -11.60 -8.00
C SER A 63 -6.94 -10.80 -9.25
N GLY A 64 -6.00 -10.48 -10.15
CA GLY A 64 -6.22 -9.56 -11.27
C GLY A 64 -7.42 -9.95 -12.14
N GLU A 65 -7.59 -11.23 -12.45
CA GLU A 65 -8.73 -11.71 -13.25
C GLU A 65 -10.09 -11.35 -12.64
N GLU A 66 -10.22 -11.40 -11.31
CA GLU A 66 -11.46 -11.06 -10.60
C GLU A 66 -11.79 -9.57 -10.67
N LEU A 67 -10.76 -8.70 -10.71
CA LEU A 67 -10.93 -7.26 -10.85
C LEU A 67 -11.52 -6.90 -12.22
N PHE A 68 -11.18 -7.66 -13.27
CA PHE A 68 -11.68 -7.44 -14.63
C PHE A 68 -13.00 -8.17 -14.94
N ALA A 69 -13.32 -9.25 -14.21
CA ALA A 69 -14.48 -10.11 -14.50
C ALA A 69 -15.85 -9.42 -14.42
N GLY A 70 -15.95 -8.24 -13.79
CA GLY A 70 -17.18 -7.44 -13.69
C GLY A 70 -17.29 -6.25 -14.65
N HIS A 71 -16.29 -6.01 -15.51
CA HIS A 71 -16.21 -4.81 -16.35
C HIS A 71 -16.34 -5.17 -17.84
N GLU A 72 -17.55 -5.11 -18.40
CA GLU A 72 -17.80 -5.37 -19.84
C GLU A 72 -17.07 -4.38 -20.80
N GLY A 73 -16.45 -3.31 -20.28
CA GLY A 73 -15.76 -2.27 -21.06
C GLY A 73 -14.30 -2.00 -20.66
N GLY A 74 -13.70 -2.83 -19.78
CA GLY A 74 -12.38 -2.58 -19.21
C GLY A 74 -12.39 -1.60 -18.03
N ILE A 75 -11.30 -1.58 -17.26
CA ILE A 75 -11.08 -0.62 -16.17
C ILE A 75 -10.32 0.56 -16.76
N THR A 76 -10.97 1.68 -16.96
CA THR A 76 -10.31 2.94 -17.36
C THR A 76 -10.06 3.78 -16.12
N SER A 77 -8.79 4.13 -15.84
CA SER A 77 -8.45 5.08 -14.79
C SER A 77 -9.15 6.42 -15.07
N VAL A 78 -10.02 6.86 -14.16
CA VAL A 78 -10.70 8.16 -14.25
C VAL A 78 -9.94 9.15 -13.37
N PRO A 79 -9.61 10.36 -13.86
CA PRO A 79 -8.93 11.37 -13.05
C PRO A 79 -9.67 11.63 -11.73
N GLY A 80 -8.95 11.63 -10.62
CA GLY A 80 -9.51 11.82 -9.28
C GLY A 80 -10.12 10.57 -8.65
N THR A 81 -10.05 9.41 -9.32
CA THR A 81 -10.43 8.12 -8.75
C THR A 81 -9.24 7.17 -8.71
N VAL A 82 -9.28 6.23 -7.77
CA VAL A 82 -8.27 5.17 -7.62
C VAL A 82 -8.98 3.82 -7.51
N THR A 83 -8.47 2.82 -8.22
CA THR A 83 -8.85 1.41 -8.10
C THR A 83 -7.74 0.58 -7.47
N MET A 84 -8.03 -0.65 -7.01
CA MET A 84 -6.97 -1.57 -6.56
C MET A 84 -5.92 -1.85 -7.65
N VAL A 85 -6.28 -1.79 -8.93
CA VAL A 85 -5.32 -1.93 -10.04
C VAL A 85 -4.37 -0.73 -10.08
N ASP A 86 -4.89 0.49 -9.99
CA ASP A 86 -4.05 1.70 -9.93
C ASP A 86 -3.14 1.65 -8.70
N MET A 87 -3.69 1.27 -7.53
CA MET A 87 -2.93 1.11 -6.30
C MET A 87 -1.74 0.18 -6.46
N MET A 88 -1.91 -0.98 -7.11
CA MET A 88 -0.81 -1.91 -7.33
C MET A 88 0.35 -1.25 -8.12
N PHE A 89 0.04 -0.51 -9.18
CA PHE A 89 1.08 0.14 -9.99
C PHE A 89 1.80 1.25 -9.21
N ASP A 90 1.05 2.08 -8.49
CA ASP A 90 1.60 3.16 -7.68
C ASP A 90 2.47 2.64 -6.52
N LEU A 91 2.03 1.57 -5.84
CA LEU A 91 2.82 0.91 -4.80
C LEU A 91 4.12 0.31 -5.34
N VAL A 92 4.10 -0.29 -6.54
CA VAL A 92 5.33 -0.79 -7.19
C VAL A 92 6.31 0.37 -7.48
N GLN A 93 5.80 1.52 -7.92
CA GLN A 93 6.63 2.71 -8.15
C GLN A 93 7.20 3.25 -6.84
N ALA A 94 6.40 3.37 -5.78
CA ALA A 94 6.84 3.85 -4.48
C ALA A 94 7.98 2.99 -3.89
N ILE A 95 7.85 1.66 -3.95
CA ILE A 95 8.91 0.73 -3.50
C ILE A 95 10.16 0.86 -4.38
N SER A 96 9.98 0.91 -5.70
CA SER A 96 11.11 0.98 -6.64
C SER A 96 11.86 2.31 -6.57
N GLY A 97 11.15 3.38 -6.17
CA GLY A 97 11.63 4.75 -6.02
C GLY A 97 12.12 5.12 -4.62
N SER A 98 12.29 4.17 -3.70
CA SER A 98 12.73 4.42 -2.32
C SER A 98 14.21 4.87 -2.23
N GLU A 99 14.49 6.09 -2.68
CA GLU A 99 15.81 6.73 -2.68
C GLU A 99 16.45 6.81 -1.27
N PRO A 100 15.73 7.16 -0.19
CA PRO A 100 16.32 7.24 1.14
C PRO A 100 16.93 5.91 1.61
N TYR A 101 16.23 4.79 1.37
CA TYR A 101 16.75 3.47 1.72
C TYR A 101 17.97 3.09 0.87
N ARG A 102 17.95 3.39 -0.44
CA ARG A 102 19.09 3.15 -1.33
C ARG A 102 20.32 3.97 -0.93
N ALA A 103 20.13 5.24 -0.57
CA ALA A 103 21.21 6.11 -0.10
C ALA A 103 21.83 5.56 1.20
N TYR A 104 20.99 5.17 2.17
CA TYR A 104 21.45 4.55 3.41
C TYR A 104 22.27 3.27 3.16
N LEU A 105 21.78 2.36 2.31
CA LEU A 105 22.50 1.13 1.95
C LEU A 105 23.85 1.39 1.27
N GLN A 106 23.98 2.51 0.54
CA GLN A 106 25.22 2.85 -0.18
C GLN A 106 26.28 3.44 0.74
N THR A 107 25.90 4.28 1.71
CA THR A 107 26.85 5.08 2.50
C THR A 107 27.04 4.55 3.92
N GLY A 108 26.00 3.96 4.52
CA GLY A 108 25.98 3.56 5.93
C GLY A 108 26.18 4.72 6.92
N GLN A 109 26.01 5.98 6.49
CA GLN A 109 26.28 7.15 7.32
C GLN A 109 25.10 7.49 8.24
N ASP A 110 25.40 8.00 9.44
CA ASP A 110 24.38 8.45 10.41
C ASP A 110 23.43 9.51 9.83
N ARG A 111 23.93 10.37 8.93
CA ARG A 111 23.11 11.36 8.23
C ARG A 111 22.05 10.68 7.35
N ASP A 112 22.44 9.70 6.56
CA ASP A 112 21.54 9.01 5.63
C ASP A 112 20.60 8.07 6.38
N ARG A 113 21.05 7.51 7.50
CA ARG A 113 20.20 6.83 8.47
C ARG A 113 19.09 7.74 8.99
N ALA A 114 19.41 8.96 9.43
CA ALA A 114 18.40 9.91 9.92
C ALA A 114 17.40 10.32 8.83
N VAL A 115 17.86 10.47 7.58
CA VAL A 115 16.98 10.72 6.44
C VAL A 115 16.03 9.54 6.19
N MET A 116 16.56 8.31 6.21
CA MET A 116 15.77 7.09 6.10
C MET A 116 14.75 6.98 7.24
N GLU A 117 15.13 7.24 8.48
CA GLU A 117 14.25 7.14 9.65
C GLU A 117 13.07 8.12 9.57
N ASN A 118 13.29 9.36 9.13
CA ASN A 118 12.23 10.34 8.93
C ASN A 118 11.27 9.91 7.82
N TRP A 119 11.81 9.55 6.66
CA TRP A 119 11.01 9.08 5.53
C TRP A 119 10.20 7.82 5.88
N LEU A 120 10.82 6.87 6.59
CA LEU A 120 10.16 5.64 7.00
C LEU A 120 9.02 5.90 7.99
N THR A 121 9.14 6.91 8.84
CA THR A 121 8.07 7.30 9.76
C THR A 121 6.86 7.85 9.01
N GLU A 122 7.07 8.63 7.95
CA GLU A 122 5.99 9.11 7.06
C GLU A 122 5.34 7.94 6.32
N LEU A 123 6.16 7.04 5.74
CA LEU A 123 5.69 5.85 5.05
C LEU A 123 4.87 4.92 5.95
N GLU A 124 5.33 4.66 7.18
CA GLU A 124 4.60 3.80 8.14
C GLU A 124 3.24 4.39 8.53
N SER A 125 3.17 5.71 8.69
CA SER A 125 1.91 6.41 8.95
C SER A 125 0.92 6.25 7.78
N GLU A 126 1.39 6.43 6.55
CA GLU A 126 0.57 6.22 5.35
C GLU A 126 0.19 4.76 5.15
N LEU A 127 1.10 3.83 5.43
CA LEU A 127 0.83 2.41 5.36
C LEU A 127 -0.23 2.00 6.38
N ALA A 128 -0.15 2.48 7.62
CA ALA A 128 -1.19 2.25 8.62
C ALA A 128 -2.57 2.76 8.15
N GLN A 129 -2.62 3.94 7.52
CA GLN A 129 -3.85 4.48 6.93
C GLN A 129 -4.35 3.61 5.76
N PHE A 130 -3.46 3.18 4.88
CA PHE A 130 -3.77 2.28 3.78
C PHE A 130 -4.36 0.96 4.28
N LEU A 131 -3.74 0.34 5.30
CA LEU A 131 -4.23 -0.91 5.89
C LEU A 131 -5.59 -0.72 6.57
N ALA A 132 -5.82 0.44 7.19
CA ALA A 132 -7.13 0.78 7.74
C ALA A 132 -8.20 0.90 6.63
N LEU A 133 -7.87 1.50 5.48
CA LEU A 133 -8.76 1.58 4.32
C LEU A 133 -9.08 0.18 3.77
N LEU A 134 -8.09 -0.71 3.65
CA LEU A 134 -8.28 -2.10 3.26
C LEU A 134 -9.19 -2.85 4.24
N ASN A 135 -9.00 -2.65 5.55
CA ASN A 135 -9.84 -3.29 6.57
C ASN A 135 -11.29 -2.78 6.55
N GLN A 136 -11.49 -1.48 6.27
CA GLN A 136 -12.82 -0.91 6.06
C GLN A 136 -13.48 -1.48 4.81
N ALA A 137 -12.73 -1.61 3.72
CA ALA A 137 -13.22 -2.21 2.48
C ALA A 137 -13.63 -3.68 2.70
N ALA A 138 -12.82 -4.46 3.43
CA ALA A 138 -13.06 -5.86 3.76
C ALA A 138 -14.32 -6.09 4.62
N SER A 139 -14.69 -5.11 5.45
CA SER A 139 -15.85 -5.23 6.36
C SER A 139 -17.16 -5.16 5.58
N PRO A 140 -18.17 -6.02 5.85
CA PRO A 140 -19.48 -5.92 5.21
C PRO A 140 -20.14 -4.59 5.59
N GLN A 141 -20.59 -3.81 4.59
CA GLN A 141 -21.41 -2.64 4.87
C GLN A 141 -22.75 -3.12 5.42
N LYS A 142 -23.08 -2.76 6.67
CA LYS A 142 -24.42 -2.96 7.21
C LYS A 142 -25.41 -2.18 6.34
N SER A 143 -26.24 -2.92 5.63
CA SER A 143 -27.41 -2.41 4.89
C SER A 143 -28.46 -1.87 5.86
#